data_AF-A0A4Q3II23-F1
#
_entry.id   AF-A0A4Q3II23-F1
#
_cell.length_a   1.000
_cell.length_b   1.000
_cell.length_c   1.000
_cell.angle_alpha   90.00
_cell.angle_beta   90.00
_cell.angle_gamma   90.00
#
_symmetry.space_group_name_H-M   'P 1'
#
loop_
_entity.id
_entity.type
_entity.pdbx_description
1 polymer ?
#
loop_
_entity_poly.entity_id
_entity_poly.type
_entity_poly.pdbx_seq_one_letter_code
_entity_poly.pdbx_strand_id
1 'polypeptide(L)'
;MRLPRLPLAFPAALLALGLAGCATPDTPASAGTAGWTLAWSDEFDGAALDRAKWLPETGGHGWGNAELQHYTDRLDNVRVENGMLVIEARREAHGGNAYTSARIKTAGLMEQMYGRFEARIKVPQGQGIWPAFWMLGADIGKIGWPRGGEIDIMENIGKEPDIVHGTVHGPGYSGEKSYGGQSRLDKGKYADDFHVFAVEWEAGEIRWYRDGIHFHTATPSLVKG
;
A
#
# COMPACT_ATOMS: atom_id res chain seq x y z
N MET A 1 37.42 -80.37 -15.23
CA MET A 1 37.91 -78.98 -15.07
C MET A 1 36.77 -78.01 -15.32
N ARG A 2 35.98 -77.67 -14.30
CA ARG A 2 35.01 -76.57 -14.28
C ARG A 2 34.89 -76.07 -12.84
N LEU A 3 35.32 -74.82 -12.63
CA LEU A 3 35.30 -74.10 -11.36
C LEU A 3 33.86 -73.75 -10.94
N PRO A 4 33.52 -73.72 -9.64
CA PRO A 4 32.26 -73.17 -9.16
C PRO A 4 32.32 -71.63 -9.15
N ARG A 5 31.24 -70.98 -9.61
CA ARG A 5 31.09 -69.52 -9.60
C ARG A 5 30.49 -69.06 -8.27
N LEU A 6 31.19 -68.16 -7.57
CA LEU A 6 30.68 -67.39 -6.42
C LEU A 6 29.58 -66.40 -6.88
N PRO A 7 28.58 -66.10 -6.03
CA PRO A 7 27.67 -64.99 -6.27
C PRO A 7 28.31 -63.65 -5.87
N LEU A 8 28.19 -62.65 -6.74
CA LEU A 8 28.54 -61.25 -6.49
C LEU A 8 27.50 -60.63 -5.54
N ALA A 9 27.93 -60.12 -4.39
CA ALA A 9 27.15 -59.22 -3.55
C ALA A 9 27.38 -57.77 -4.00
N PHE A 10 26.32 -57.07 -4.36
CA PHE A 10 26.35 -55.62 -4.60
C PHE A 10 26.16 -54.88 -3.27
N PRO A 11 27.00 -53.87 -2.93
CA PRO A 11 26.73 -53.02 -1.79
C PRO A 11 25.64 -52.00 -2.16
N ALA A 12 24.58 -51.94 -1.36
CA ALA A 12 23.58 -50.88 -1.41
C ALA A 12 24.20 -49.58 -0.87
N ALA A 13 24.37 -48.58 -1.73
CA ALA A 13 24.74 -47.23 -1.32
C ALA A 13 23.49 -46.53 -0.75
N LEU A 14 23.48 -46.24 0.55
CA LEU A 14 22.51 -45.33 1.16
C LEU A 14 22.81 -43.90 0.70
N LEU A 15 21.90 -43.33 -0.09
CA LEU A 15 21.91 -41.92 -0.45
C LEU A 15 21.27 -41.13 0.71
N ALA A 16 22.08 -40.45 1.51
CA ALA A 16 21.59 -39.51 2.51
C ALA A 16 21.10 -38.22 1.81
N LEU A 17 19.79 -38.04 1.71
CA LEU A 17 19.19 -36.76 1.33
C LEU A 17 19.38 -35.77 2.49
N GLY A 18 20.32 -34.85 2.32
CA GLY A 18 20.42 -33.67 3.19
C GLY A 18 19.18 -32.79 2.98
N LEU A 19 18.36 -32.67 4.02
CA LEU A 19 17.32 -31.64 4.09
C LEU A 19 18.02 -30.28 4.22
N ALA A 20 18.28 -29.63 3.08
CA ALA A 20 18.58 -28.21 3.06
C ALA A 20 17.32 -27.48 3.54
N GLY A 21 17.37 -26.96 4.76
CA GLY A 21 16.31 -26.10 5.28
C GLY A 21 16.13 -24.91 4.35
N CYS A 22 14.92 -24.71 3.86
CA CYS A 22 14.53 -23.46 3.21
C CYS A 22 14.67 -22.35 4.25
N ALA A 23 15.76 -21.61 4.22
CA ALA A 23 15.82 -20.30 4.84
C ALA A 23 14.82 -19.42 4.07
N THR A 24 13.73 -19.05 4.71
CA THR A 24 12.89 -17.94 4.26
C THR A 24 13.78 -16.70 4.16
N PRO A 25 13.73 -15.93 3.07
CA PRO A 25 14.41 -14.64 3.04
C PRO A 25 13.83 -13.78 4.15
N ASP A 26 14.68 -13.37 5.10
CA ASP A 26 14.31 -12.40 6.12
C ASP A 26 13.94 -11.09 5.42
N THR A 27 12.65 -10.75 5.44
CA THR A 27 12.16 -9.43 5.06
C THR A 27 12.89 -8.42 5.94
N PRO A 28 13.67 -7.48 5.38
CA PRO A 28 14.35 -6.48 6.19
C PRO A 28 13.30 -5.69 6.96
N ALA A 29 13.37 -5.79 8.29
CA ALA A 29 12.52 -5.01 9.19
C ALA A 29 12.65 -3.53 8.83
N SER A 30 11.50 -2.89 8.60
CA SER A 30 11.40 -1.44 8.38
C SER A 30 12.13 -0.73 9.53
N ALA A 31 13.16 0.04 9.20
CA ALA A 31 14.05 0.74 10.14
C ALA A 31 13.35 1.78 11.04
N GLY A 32 12.01 1.91 10.95
CA GLY A 32 11.18 2.86 11.70
C GLY A 32 10.24 2.23 12.74
N THR A 33 10.41 0.96 13.13
CA THR A 33 9.46 0.25 14.01
C THR A 33 9.86 0.20 15.50
N ALA A 34 10.96 0.85 15.91
CA ALA A 34 11.40 0.84 17.30
C ALA A 34 10.32 1.42 18.24
N GLY A 35 9.79 0.59 19.14
CA GLY A 35 8.73 0.97 20.08
C GLY A 35 7.30 0.63 19.64
N TRP A 36 7.10 0.14 18.42
CA TRP A 36 5.80 -0.30 17.91
C TRP A 36 5.67 -1.83 17.97
N THR A 37 4.44 -2.32 18.18
CA THR A 37 4.10 -3.74 18.06
C THR A 37 3.12 -3.92 16.91
N LEU A 38 3.40 -4.87 16.02
CA LEU A 38 2.53 -5.14 14.87
C LEU A 38 1.17 -5.64 15.34
N ALA A 39 0.11 -4.90 15.01
CA ALA A 39 -1.27 -5.25 15.37
C ALA A 39 -2.04 -5.87 14.19
N TRP A 40 -1.71 -5.48 12.96
CA TRP A 40 -2.39 -5.92 11.74
C TRP A 40 -1.46 -5.72 10.54
N SER A 41 -1.47 -6.64 9.56
CA SER A 41 -0.79 -6.45 8.29
C SER A 41 -1.44 -7.26 7.17
N ASP A 42 -1.06 -6.93 5.93
CA ASP A 42 -1.26 -7.77 4.76
C ASP A 42 0.00 -7.72 3.89
N GLU A 43 0.72 -8.83 3.83
CA GLU A 43 1.94 -8.97 3.02
C GLU A 43 1.61 -9.33 1.57
N PHE A 44 0.33 -9.58 1.25
CA PHE A 44 -0.12 -9.98 -0.09
C PHE A 44 0.57 -11.25 -0.63
N ASP A 45 0.92 -12.19 0.26
CA ASP A 45 1.49 -13.51 -0.11
C ASP A 45 0.43 -14.52 -0.62
N GLY A 46 -0.85 -14.18 -0.50
CA GLY A 46 -1.96 -15.01 -0.95
C GLY A 46 -2.09 -15.07 -2.48
N ALA A 47 -2.94 -15.97 -2.98
CA ALA A 47 -3.20 -16.08 -4.42
C ALA A 47 -4.20 -15.02 -4.96
N ALA A 48 -4.88 -14.30 -4.07
CA ALA A 48 -5.90 -13.31 -4.40
C ALA A 48 -6.03 -12.28 -3.27
N LEU A 49 -6.73 -11.16 -3.56
CA LEU A 49 -7.05 -10.16 -2.56
C LEU A 49 -7.87 -10.77 -1.41
N ASP A 50 -7.39 -10.65 -0.18
CA ASP A 50 -8.10 -11.13 1.01
C ASP A 50 -9.34 -10.28 1.28
N ARG A 51 -10.52 -10.84 1.01
CA ARG A 51 -11.81 -10.15 1.18
C ARG A 51 -12.26 -10.02 2.64
N ALA A 52 -11.59 -10.70 3.57
CA ALA A 52 -11.78 -10.46 4.99
C ALA A 52 -11.01 -9.20 5.47
N LYS A 53 -10.07 -8.69 4.65
CA LYS A 53 -9.28 -7.49 4.93
C LYS A 53 -9.65 -6.30 4.04
N TRP A 54 -9.96 -6.55 2.77
CA TRP A 54 -10.15 -5.51 1.77
C TRP A 54 -11.46 -5.65 1.00
N LEU A 55 -12.18 -4.54 0.88
CA LEU A 55 -13.37 -4.41 0.05
C LEU A 55 -13.10 -3.46 -1.13
N PRO A 56 -13.31 -3.91 -2.37
CA PRO A 56 -13.30 -3.04 -3.53
C PRO A 56 -14.47 -2.06 -3.50
N GLU A 57 -14.22 -0.85 -3.99
CA GLU A 57 -15.22 0.19 -4.18
C GLU A 57 -15.32 0.50 -5.67
N THR A 58 -16.52 0.39 -6.24
CA THR A 58 -16.75 0.44 -7.69
C THR A 58 -17.52 1.68 -8.11
N GLY A 59 -17.25 2.20 -9.31
CA GLY A 59 -18.00 3.30 -9.90
C GLY A 59 -17.10 4.37 -10.55
N GLY A 60 -17.70 5.20 -11.39
CA GLY A 60 -16.99 6.23 -12.18
C GLY A 60 -17.69 7.59 -12.21
N HIS A 61 -18.31 7.98 -11.09
CA HIS A 61 -19.08 9.22 -10.96
C HIS A 61 -18.24 10.46 -10.59
N GLY A 62 -16.91 10.35 -10.73
CA GLY A 62 -15.96 11.47 -10.53
C GLY A 62 -15.48 11.67 -9.10
N TRP A 63 -15.99 10.91 -8.12
CA TRP A 63 -15.47 10.82 -6.73
C TRP A 63 -15.24 12.15 -6.00
N GLY A 64 -15.94 13.21 -6.40
CA GLY A 64 -15.78 14.56 -5.83
C GLY A 64 -14.67 15.40 -6.47
N ASN A 65 -13.80 14.80 -7.30
CA ASN A 65 -12.61 15.45 -7.86
C ASN A 65 -12.57 15.45 -9.41
N ALA A 66 -13.72 15.26 -10.07
CA ALA A 66 -13.81 15.12 -11.53
C ALA A 66 -12.91 14.01 -12.11
N GLU A 67 -12.76 12.93 -11.34
CA GLU A 67 -11.96 11.76 -11.71
C GLU A 67 -12.54 11.03 -12.94
N LEU A 68 -11.66 10.62 -13.85
CA LEU A 68 -12.08 10.10 -15.17
C LEU A 68 -12.27 8.59 -15.19
N GLN A 69 -11.78 7.87 -14.20
CA GLN A 69 -11.79 6.41 -14.15
C GLN A 69 -13.10 5.85 -13.60
N HIS A 70 -13.41 4.63 -14.03
CA HIS A 70 -14.36 3.75 -13.37
C HIS A 70 -13.59 2.74 -12.52
N TYR A 71 -13.75 2.78 -11.20
CA TYR A 71 -13.19 1.74 -10.33
C TYR A 71 -13.94 0.43 -10.50
N THR A 72 -13.21 -0.67 -10.61
CA THR A 72 -13.77 -2.01 -10.78
C THR A 72 -13.19 -3.01 -9.77
N ASP A 73 -13.83 -4.18 -9.68
CA ASP A 73 -13.33 -5.37 -8.98
C ASP A 73 -12.83 -6.45 -9.96
N ARG A 74 -12.34 -6.04 -11.14
CA ARG A 74 -11.79 -6.97 -12.12
C ARG A 74 -10.33 -7.26 -11.79
N LEU A 75 -9.90 -8.50 -12.06
CA LEU A 75 -8.48 -8.90 -11.96
C LEU A 75 -7.55 -8.04 -12.84
N ASP A 76 -8.09 -7.45 -13.91
CA ASP A 76 -7.37 -6.48 -14.74
C ASP A 76 -6.98 -5.20 -14.01
N ASN A 77 -7.71 -4.83 -12.95
CA ASN A 77 -7.52 -3.59 -12.20
C ASN A 77 -7.04 -3.82 -10.76
N VAL A 78 -7.40 -4.94 -10.13
CA VAL A 78 -6.97 -5.30 -8.77
C VAL A 78 -6.68 -6.79 -8.67
N ARG A 79 -5.45 -7.14 -8.30
CA ARG A 79 -5.02 -8.53 -8.11
C ARG A 79 -3.84 -8.62 -7.16
N VAL A 80 -3.62 -9.81 -6.62
CA VAL A 80 -2.37 -10.15 -5.96
C VAL A 80 -1.51 -10.92 -6.95
N GLU A 81 -0.28 -10.47 -7.15
CA GLU A 81 0.65 -11.04 -8.12
C GLU A 81 2.08 -10.89 -7.59
N ASN A 82 2.85 -11.98 -7.54
CA ASN A 82 4.24 -12.00 -7.10
C ASN A 82 4.48 -11.39 -5.69
N GLY A 83 3.61 -11.70 -4.73
CA GLY A 83 3.72 -11.19 -3.34
C GLY A 83 3.38 -9.71 -3.21
N MET A 84 2.58 -9.16 -4.14
CA MET A 84 2.24 -7.74 -4.17
C MET A 84 0.77 -7.55 -4.53
N LEU A 85 0.13 -6.58 -3.90
CA LEU A 85 -1.09 -5.98 -4.43
C LEU A 85 -0.74 -5.14 -5.67
N VAL A 86 -1.38 -5.46 -6.79
CA VAL A 86 -1.32 -4.68 -8.02
C VAL A 86 -2.65 -3.96 -8.22
N ILE A 87 -2.59 -2.63 -8.19
CA ILE A 87 -3.67 -1.74 -8.65
C ILE A 87 -3.26 -1.17 -10.00
N GLU A 88 -4.02 -1.48 -11.04
CA GLU A 88 -3.68 -1.16 -12.42
C GLU A 88 -4.73 -0.26 -13.07
N ALA A 89 -4.32 0.96 -13.42
CA ALA A 89 -5.12 1.86 -14.22
C ALA A 89 -4.97 1.51 -15.71
N ARG A 90 -6.08 1.39 -16.43
CA ARG A 90 -6.11 1.03 -17.86
C ARG A 90 -6.91 2.04 -18.65
N ARG A 91 -6.46 2.32 -19.88
CA ARG A 91 -7.23 3.08 -20.86
C ARG A 91 -8.15 2.15 -21.63
N GLU A 92 -9.38 2.04 -21.16
CA GLU A 92 -10.43 1.23 -21.78
C GLU A 92 -11.81 1.85 -21.50
N ALA A 93 -12.75 1.64 -22.41
CA ALA A 93 -14.11 2.10 -22.22
C ALA A 93 -14.87 1.18 -21.25
N HIS A 94 -15.36 1.72 -20.14
CA HIS A 94 -16.14 0.96 -19.17
C HIS A 94 -17.10 1.87 -18.39
N GLY A 95 -18.37 1.49 -18.28
CA GLY A 95 -19.35 2.24 -17.48
C GLY A 95 -19.53 3.72 -17.87
N GLY A 96 -19.22 4.09 -19.12
CA GLY A 96 -19.26 5.48 -19.60
C GLY A 96 -17.95 6.26 -19.42
N ASN A 97 -16.93 5.67 -18.80
CA ASN A 97 -15.62 6.26 -18.57
C ASN A 97 -14.60 5.76 -19.61
N ALA A 98 -13.53 6.54 -19.82
CA ALA A 98 -12.44 6.21 -20.74
C ALA A 98 -11.26 5.47 -20.09
N TYR A 99 -11.33 5.28 -18.77
CA TYR A 99 -10.31 4.61 -17.98
C TYR A 99 -10.97 3.70 -16.94
N THR A 100 -10.29 2.63 -16.57
CA THR A 100 -10.59 1.82 -15.40
C THR A 100 -9.43 1.83 -14.42
N SER A 101 -9.71 1.58 -13.15
CA SER A 101 -8.70 1.41 -12.10
C SER A 101 -9.32 0.59 -10.95
N ALA A 102 -8.66 0.53 -9.80
CA ALA A 102 -9.25 0.00 -8.58
C ALA A 102 -9.06 0.94 -7.38
N ARG A 103 -10.01 0.84 -6.46
CA ARG A 103 -10.00 1.47 -5.13
C ARG A 103 -10.46 0.40 -4.16
N ILE A 104 -9.66 0.16 -3.12
CA ILE A 104 -9.96 -0.81 -2.06
C ILE A 104 -9.95 -0.12 -0.70
N LYS A 105 -10.70 -0.63 0.26
CA LYS A 105 -10.83 -0.06 1.60
C LYS A 105 -10.98 -1.13 2.67
N THR A 106 -10.65 -0.77 3.90
CA THR A 106 -10.82 -1.62 5.10
C THR A 106 -12.05 -1.23 5.92
N ALA A 107 -12.84 -0.24 5.50
CA ALA A 107 -14.00 0.27 6.25
C ALA A 107 -14.97 -0.87 6.63
N GLY A 108 -15.30 -0.97 7.92
CA GLY A 108 -16.11 -2.06 8.50
C GLY A 108 -15.37 -3.40 8.69
N LEU A 109 -14.10 -3.51 8.32
CA LEU A 109 -13.26 -4.71 8.50
C LEU A 109 -12.11 -4.46 9.49
N MET A 110 -11.33 -3.40 9.24
CA MET A 110 -10.25 -2.95 10.11
C MET A 110 -10.28 -1.42 10.17
N GLU A 111 -10.46 -0.92 11.39
CA GLU A 111 -10.46 0.50 11.73
C GLU A 111 -9.64 0.65 13.00
N GLN A 112 -8.63 1.53 12.96
CA GLN A 112 -7.69 1.71 14.07
C GLN A 112 -7.53 3.19 14.36
N MET A 113 -7.65 3.54 15.64
CA MET A 113 -7.33 4.87 16.14
C MET A 113 -5.91 4.85 16.70
N TYR A 114 -5.08 5.76 16.22
CA TYR A 114 -3.65 5.86 16.57
C TYR A 114 -2.79 4.66 16.15
N GLY A 115 -1.50 4.89 16.09
CA GLY A 115 -0.49 3.91 15.72
C GLY A 115 0.35 4.37 14.54
N ARG A 116 1.18 3.44 14.07
CA ARG A 116 1.97 3.62 12.85
C ARG A 116 1.29 2.87 11.71
N PHE A 117 0.96 3.59 10.65
CA PHE A 117 0.38 3.05 9.43
C PHE A 117 1.41 3.19 8.33
N GLU A 118 1.85 2.07 7.74
CA GLU A 118 2.88 2.10 6.70
C GLU A 118 2.56 1.14 5.55
N ALA A 119 3.00 1.51 4.35
CA ALA A 119 2.92 0.69 3.16
C ALA A 119 4.17 0.87 2.31
N ARG A 120 4.67 -0.24 1.75
CA ARG A 120 5.77 -0.23 0.78
C ARG A 120 5.20 -0.21 -0.64
N ILE A 121 5.31 0.94 -1.31
CA ILE A 121 4.61 1.21 -2.57
C ILE A 121 5.61 1.68 -3.63
N LYS A 122 5.49 1.15 -4.85
CA LYS A 122 6.05 1.74 -6.06
C LYS A 122 4.92 2.34 -6.87
N VAL A 123 4.95 3.66 -7.06
CA VAL A 123 3.87 4.38 -7.75
C VAL A 123 3.98 4.25 -9.27
N PRO A 124 2.88 4.31 -10.03
CA PRO A 124 2.93 4.50 -11.48
C PRO A 124 3.45 5.89 -11.85
N GLN A 125 3.84 6.08 -13.12
CA GLN A 125 4.14 7.40 -13.70
C GLN A 125 3.25 7.70 -14.90
N GLY A 126 2.96 8.98 -15.13
CA GLY A 126 2.24 9.46 -16.31
C GLY A 126 1.32 10.63 -16.00
N GLN A 127 1.19 11.56 -16.94
CA GLN A 127 0.28 12.69 -16.79
C GLN A 127 -1.15 12.22 -16.51
N GLY A 128 -1.78 12.76 -15.46
CA GLY A 128 -3.15 12.44 -15.06
C GLY A 128 -3.30 11.23 -14.15
N ILE A 129 -2.23 10.50 -13.86
CA ILE A 129 -2.22 9.42 -12.88
C ILE A 129 -2.06 10.01 -11.47
N TRP A 130 -2.86 9.52 -10.52
CA TRP A 130 -2.91 9.99 -9.13
C TRP A 130 -3.09 8.80 -8.17
N PRO A 131 -2.02 8.08 -7.83
CA PRO A 131 -2.05 7.06 -6.78
C PRO A 131 -2.09 7.71 -5.41
N ALA A 132 -2.88 7.11 -4.50
CA ALA A 132 -3.01 7.57 -3.13
C ALA A 132 -3.04 6.39 -2.15
N PHE A 133 -2.38 6.57 -0.99
CA PHE A 133 -2.52 5.75 0.21
C PHE A 133 -2.95 6.69 1.34
N TRP A 134 -4.15 6.48 1.85
CA TRP A 134 -4.84 7.48 2.66
C TRP A 134 -5.87 6.81 3.58
N MET A 135 -6.38 7.57 4.53
CA MET A 135 -7.31 7.12 5.58
C MET A 135 -8.46 8.11 5.74
N LEU A 136 -9.64 7.59 6.06
CA LEU A 136 -10.83 8.35 6.44
C LEU A 136 -11.29 7.98 7.84
N GLY A 137 -11.99 8.89 8.52
CA GLY A 137 -12.67 8.56 9.77
C GLY A 137 -13.73 7.48 9.59
N ALA A 138 -13.80 6.53 10.52
CA ALA A 138 -14.75 5.41 10.49
C ALA A 138 -16.23 5.86 10.48
N ASP A 139 -16.52 7.06 10.98
CA ASP A 139 -17.85 7.65 11.02
C ASP A 139 -18.17 8.57 9.83
N ILE A 140 -17.31 8.60 8.80
CA ILE A 140 -17.49 9.44 7.59
C ILE A 140 -18.87 9.26 6.94
N GLY A 141 -19.44 8.05 6.96
CA GLY A 141 -20.78 7.78 6.42
C GLY A 141 -21.92 8.43 7.23
N LYS A 142 -21.67 8.81 8.49
CA LYS A 142 -22.64 9.47 9.38
C LYS A 142 -22.44 10.98 9.39
N ILE A 143 -21.19 11.43 9.51
CA ILE A 143 -20.88 12.86 9.70
C ILE A 143 -20.41 13.56 8.44
N GLY A 144 -20.09 12.83 7.37
CA GLY A 144 -19.72 13.37 6.06
C GLY A 144 -18.34 14.03 6.03
N TRP A 145 -17.83 14.21 4.82
CA TRP A 145 -16.59 14.95 4.58
C TRP A 145 -16.85 16.48 4.56
N PRO A 146 -15.93 17.33 5.07
CA PRO A 146 -14.64 17.01 5.68
C PRO A 146 -14.70 16.74 7.19
N ARG A 147 -15.89 16.67 7.80
CA ARG A 147 -16.02 16.50 9.27
C ARG A 147 -15.47 15.19 9.79
N GLY A 148 -15.58 14.11 9.01
CA GLY A 148 -14.98 12.81 9.36
C GLY A 148 -13.46 12.78 9.30
N GLY A 149 -12.81 13.85 8.82
CA GLY A 149 -11.37 13.90 8.68
C GLY A 149 -10.82 12.98 7.60
N GLU A 150 -9.59 13.28 7.18
CA GLU A 150 -8.83 12.53 6.18
C GLU A 150 -7.34 12.70 6.47
N ILE A 151 -6.58 11.60 6.36
CA ILE A 151 -5.12 11.60 6.46
C ILE A 151 -4.58 10.96 5.20
N ASP A 152 -3.96 11.76 4.33
CA ASP A 152 -3.26 11.28 3.15
C ASP A 152 -1.82 10.97 3.52
N ILE A 153 -1.50 9.67 3.60
CA ILE A 153 -0.16 9.21 3.97
C ILE A 153 0.80 9.44 2.80
N MET A 154 0.32 9.19 1.58
CA MET A 154 1.05 9.44 0.34
C MET A 154 0.07 9.71 -0.78
N GLU A 155 0.26 10.84 -1.46
CA GLU A 155 -0.25 11.09 -2.79
C GLU A 155 0.91 11.42 -3.73
N ASN A 156 0.89 10.87 -4.95
CA ASN A 156 1.76 11.33 -6.02
C ASN A 156 0.90 11.89 -7.16
N ILE A 157 1.30 13.04 -7.71
CA ILE A 157 0.67 13.61 -8.90
C ILE A 157 1.59 13.32 -10.07
N GLY A 158 1.15 12.57 -11.07
CA GLY A 158 2.03 12.07 -12.14
C GLY A 158 2.74 13.14 -12.99
N LYS A 159 2.36 14.42 -12.87
CA LYS A 159 3.06 15.58 -13.46
C LYS A 159 4.32 16.00 -12.67
N GLU A 160 4.40 15.60 -11.39
CA GLU A 160 5.46 15.86 -10.41
C GLU A 160 5.99 14.51 -9.88
N PRO A 161 6.64 13.69 -10.73
CA PRO A 161 6.93 12.28 -10.42
C PRO A 161 8.00 12.07 -9.33
N ASP A 162 8.71 13.12 -8.93
CA ASP A 162 9.73 13.12 -7.88
C ASP A 162 9.22 13.67 -6.54
N ILE A 163 7.91 13.98 -6.43
CA ILE A 163 7.29 14.56 -5.23
C ILE A 163 6.15 13.66 -4.75
N VAL A 164 6.08 13.42 -3.45
CA VAL A 164 4.86 12.95 -2.78
C VAL A 164 4.35 14.00 -1.80
N HIS A 165 3.05 13.96 -1.54
CA HIS A 165 2.35 14.82 -0.62
C HIS A 165 1.85 14.01 0.56
N GLY A 166 1.97 14.57 1.76
CA GLY A 166 1.31 14.08 2.97
C GLY A 166 0.42 15.19 3.49
N THR A 167 -0.87 14.90 3.66
CA THR A 167 -1.90 15.92 3.85
C THR A 167 -2.88 15.49 4.94
N VAL A 168 -3.45 16.45 5.67
CA VAL A 168 -4.59 16.24 6.55
C VAL A 168 -5.73 17.17 6.17
N HIS A 169 -6.94 16.62 6.11
CA HIS A 169 -8.16 17.38 5.87
C HIS A 169 -9.11 17.33 7.07
N GLY A 170 -9.80 18.44 7.29
CA GLY A 170 -10.83 18.56 8.31
C GLY A 170 -11.65 19.83 8.15
N PRO A 171 -12.62 20.07 9.05
CA PRO A 171 -13.42 21.30 9.04
C PRO A 171 -12.52 22.54 9.10
N GLY A 172 -12.66 23.44 8.12
CA GLY A 172 -11.86 24.67 8.06
C GLY A 172 -10.52 24.53 7.30
N TYR A 173 -10.01 23.30 7.11
CA TYR A 173 -8.75 22.99 6.43
C TYR A 173 -8.89 21.79 5.49
N SER A 174 -9.68 21.91 4.41
CA SER A 174 -9.92 20.82 3.46
C SER A 174 -9.85 21.27 2.00
N GLY A 175 -9.81 20.32 1.06
CA GLY A 175 -9.61 20.62 -0.36
C GLY A 175 -8.33 21.44 -0.58
N GLU A 176 -8.42 22.54 -1.33
CA GLU A 176 -7.30 23.45 -1.57
C GLU A 176 -6.74 24.14 -0.30
N LYS A 177 -7.48 24.11 0.82
CA LYS A 177 -7.07 24.68 2.12
C LYS A 177 -6.52 23.62 3.08
N SER A 178 -6.26 22.42 2.59
CA SER A 178 -5.68 21.36 3.40
C SER A 178 -4.34 21.77 4.01
N TYR A 179 -3.99 21.12 5.11
CA TYR A 179 -2.68 21.30 5.72
C TYR A 179 -1.80 20.13 5.31
N GLY A 180 -0.68 20.40 4.66
CA GLY A 180 0.16 19.33 4.14
C GLY A 180 1.62 19.74 3.93
N GLY A 181 2.44 18.74 3.67
CA GLY A 181 3.86 18.85 3.37
C GLY A 181 4.25 17.96 2.19
N GLN A 182 5.47 18.15 1.70
CA GLN A 182 5.98 17.42 0.53
C GLN A 182 7.29 16.72 0.87
N SER A 183 7.50 15.53 0.29
CA SER A 183 8.79 14.86 0.26
C SER A 183 9.27 14.72 -1.18
N ARG A 184 10.39 15.37 -1.51
CA ARG A 184 11.02 15.30 -2.83
C ARG A 184 12.22 14.35 -2.81
N LEU A 185 12.42 13.60 -3.89
CA LEU A 185 13.65 12.85 -4.13
C LEU A 185 14.77 13.78 -4.62
N ASP A 186 16.00 13.57 -4.14
CA ASP A 186 17.15 14.32 -4.65
C ASP A 186 17.45 14.00 -6.12
N LYS A 187 17.13 12.77 -6.55
CA LYS A 187 17.30 12.25 -7.92
C LYS A 187 16.25 11.19 -8.21
N GLY A 188 15.87 11.07 -9.49
CA GLY A 188 14.95 10.04 -9.97
C GLY A 188 13.49 10.38 -9.72
N LYS A 189 12.63 9.36 -9.79
CA LYS A 189 11.18 9.44 -9.61
C LYS A 189 10.73 8.36 -8.63
N TYR A 190 9.61 8.58 -7.95
CA TYR A 190 9.01 7.56 -7.07
C TYR A 190 8.51 6.32 -7.83
N ALA A 191 8.40 6.40 -9.16
CA ALA A 191 8.06 5.26 -10.01
C ALA A 191 9.26 4.32 -10.31
N ASP A 192 10.48 4.74 -9.97
CA ASP A 192 11.70 3.98 -10.29
C ASP A 192 11.90 2.80 -9.31
N ASP A 193 11.48 2.95 -8.05
CA ASP A 193 11.62 1.91 -7.03
C ASP A 193 10.47 1.97 -6.00
N PHE A 194 10.39 0.96 -5.14
CA PHE A 194 9.52 0.95 -3.98
C PHE A 194 10.07 1.85 -2.88
N HIS A 195 9.16 2.57 -2.24
CA HIS A 195 9.42 3.39 -1.06
C HIS A 195 8.46 3.03 0.07
N VAL A 196 8.89 3.23 1.31
CA VAL A 196 8.02 3.04 2.48
C VAL A 196 7.41 4.38 2.85
N PHE A 197 6.08 4.48 2.75
CA PHE A 197 5.33 5.66 3.19
C PHE A 197 4.62 5.35 4.49
N ALA A 198 4.72 6.25 5.46
CA ALA A 198 4.13 6.02 6.76
C ALA A 198 3.62 7.30 7.42
N VAL A 199 2.64 7.12 8.30
CA VAL A 199 2.32 8.08 9.36
C VAL A 199 2.49 7.44 10.72
N GLU A 200 2.96 8.23 11.68
CA GLU A 200 2.77 7.97 13.10
C GLU A 200 1.68 8.92 13.59
N TRP A 201 0.57 8.35 14.05
CA TRP A 201 -0.58 9.08 14.53
C TRP A 201 -0.79 8.81 16.00
N GLU A 202 -0.67 9.85 16.81
CA GLU A 202 -0.84 9.83 18.26
C GLU A 202 -1.89 10.87 18.67
N ALA A 203 -2.25 10.89 19.96
CA ALA A 203 -3.13 11.92 20.48
C ALA A 203 -2.47 13.31 20.35
N GLY A 204 -3.02 14.15 19.46
CA GLY A 204 -2.57 15.53 19.25
C GLY A 204 -1.42 15.72 18.26
N GLU A 205 -0.97 14.66 17.59
CA GLU A 205 0.09 14.77 16.59
C GLU A 205 -0.03 13.70 15.49
N ILE A 206 0.24 14.11 14.26
CA ILE A 206 0.47 13.20 13.12
C ILE A 206 1.81 13.58 12.50
N ARG A 207 2.68 12.59 12.29
CA ARG A 207 4.01 12.75 11.69
C ARG A 207 4.10 11.88 10.44
N TRP A 208 4.50 12.45 9.31
CA TRP A 208 4.66 11.73 8.03
C TRP A 208 6.11 11.40 7.75
N TYR A 209 6.32 10.22 7.17
CA TYR A 209 7.62 9.66 6.86
C TYR A 209 7.66 9.07 5.46
N ARG A 210 8.81 9.20 4.81
CA ARG A 210 9.17 8.48 3.59
C ARG A 210 10.52 7.82 3.81
N ASP A 211 10.60 6.50 3.64
CA ASP A 211 11.79 5.68 3.90
C ASP A 211 12.37 5.92 5.32
N GLY A 212 11.48 6.12 6.31
CA GLY A 212 11.86 6.46 7.69
C GLY A 212 12.29 7.92 7.90
N ILE A 213 12.38 8.73 6.85
CA ILE A 213 12.73 10.15 6.93
C ILE A 213 11.45 10.95 7.18
N HIS A 214 11.40 11.62 8.33
CA HIS A 214 10.34 12.57 8.68
C HIS A 214 10.32 13.75 7.71
N PHE A 215 9.15 14.15 7.21
CA PHE A 215 9.04 15.31 6.32
C PHE A 215 7.88 16.27 6.64
N HIS A 216 6.91 15.85 7.47
CA HIS A 216 5.78 16.71 7.84
C HIS A 216 5.21 16.36 9.21
N THR A 217 4.70 17.37 9.91
CA THR A 217 4.01 17.22 11.21
C THR A 217 2.78 18.10 11.22
N ALA A 218 1.67 17.53 11.72
CA ALA A 218 0.45 18.25 12.03
C ALA A 218 0.15 18.11 13.53
N THR A 219 -0.13 19.24 14.18
CA THR A 219 -0.62 19.31 15.56
C THR A 219 -1.79 20.30 15.61
N PRO A 220 -2.64 20.27 16.65
CA PRO A 220 -3.70 21.27 16.84
C PRO A 220 -3.21 22.73 16.86
N SER A 221 -1.94 22.99 17.19
CA SER A 221 -1.38 24.34 17.16
C SER A 221 -0.91 24.78 15.78
N LEU A 222 -0.61 23.83 14.89
CA LEU A 222 -0.17 24.09 13.52
C LEU A 222 -1.33 24.13 12.52
N VAL A 223 -2.32 23.26 12.70
CA VAL A 223 -3.50 23.16 11.83
C VAL A 223 -4.56 24.15 12.33
N LYS A 224 -4.87 25.16 11.51
CA LYS A 224 -5.87 26.18 11.85
C LYS A 224 -7.17 25.90 11.10
N GLY A 225 -8.27 25.69 11.83
CA GLY A 225 -9.62 25.62 11.29
C GLY A 225 -10.67 25.31 12.34
#